data_AF-A0A2N1PWE5-F1
#
_entry.id   AF-A0A2N1PWE5-F1
#
_cell.length_a   1.000
_cell.length_b   1.000
_cell.length_c   1.000
_cell.angle_alpha   90.00
_cell.angle_beta   90.00
_cell.angle_gamma   90.00
#
_symmetry.space_group_name_H-M   'P 1'
#
loop_
_entity.id
_entity.type
_entity.pdbx_description
1 polymer ?
#
loop_
_entity_poly.entity_id
_entity_poly.type
_entity_poly.pdbx_seq_one_letter_code
_entity_poly.pdbx_strand_id
1 'polypeptide(L)' 'NPKPTDEEIRIGISGNLCRCTGYNMIVKAIKTASKKGDGIW' A
#
# COMPACT_ATOMS: atom_id res chain seq x y z
N ASN A 1 -0.52 8.36 6.87
CA ASN A 1 -0.57 9.20 5.66
C ASN A 1 -1.73 8.72 4.77
N PRO A 2 -2.84 9.47 4.65
CA PRO A 2 -4.01 9.09 3.83
C PRO A 2 -3.73 9.02 2.32
N LYS A 3 -2.70 9.71 1.83
CA LYS A 3 -2.31 9.79 0.42
C LYS A 3 -0.84 9.38 0.26
N PRO A 4 -0.49 8.12 0.57
CA PRO A 4 0.88 7.67 0.54
C PRO A 4 1.39 7.52 -0.90
N THR A 5 2.65 7.86 -1.10
CA THR A 5 3.43 7.52 -2.29
C THR A 5 3.76 6.03 -2.31
N ASP A 6 4.17 5.50 -3.47
CA ASP A 6 4.54 4.08 -3.59
C ASP A 6 5.75 3.74 -2.70
N GLU A 7 6.65 4.70 -2.49
CA GLU A 7 7.81 4.53 -1.60
C GLU A 7 7.39 4.42 -0.13
N GLU A 8 6.51 5.31 0.34
CA GLU A 8 5.96 5.23 1.70
C GLU A 8 5.21 3.92 1.95
N ILE A 9 4.47 3.42 0.95
CA ILE A 9 3.83 2.11 1.04
C ILE A 9 4.88 1.01 1.20
N ARG A 10 5.94 1.02 0.38
CA ARG A 10 7.00 -0.01 0.43
C ARG A 10 7.75 0.00 1.76
N ILE A 11 8.10 1.17 2.27
CA ILE A 11 8.71 1.32 3.60
C ILE A 11 7.75 0.81 4.67
N GLY A 12 6.47 1.21 4.61
CA GLY A 12 5.44 0.82 5.57
C GLY A 12 5.18 -0.69 5.63
N ILE A 13 5.34 -1.41 4.52
CA ILE A 13 5.17 -2.87 4.47
C ILE A 13 6.48 -3.66 4.53
N SER A 14 7.64 -3.01 4.67
CA SER A 14 8.96 -3.63 4.57
C SER A 14 9.20 -4.79 5.56
N GLY A 15 8.51 -4.80 6.69
CA GLY A 15 8.54 -5.88 7.68
C GLY A 15 7.64 -7.09 7.39
N ASN A 16 6.89 -7.10 6.29
CA ASN A 16 5.93 -8.16 5.96
C ASN A 16 6.48 -9.01 4.82
N LEU A 17 6.88 -10.25 5.08
CA LEU A 17 7.41 -11.14 4.04
C LEU A 17 6.30 -11.61 3.09
N CYS A 18 6.57 -11.50 1.78
CA CYS A 18 5.71 -12.05 0.74
C CYS A 18 6.47 -13.06 -0.14
N ARG A 19 5.89 -14.24 -0.36
CA ARG A 19 6.49 -15.29 -1.19
C ARG A 19 5.97 -15.34 -2.64
N CYS A 20 4.78 -14.81 -2.89
CA CYS A 20 4.09 -15.03 -4.17
C CYS A 20 4.07 -13.80 -5.07
N THR A 21 3.65 -12.64 -4.53
CA THR A 21 3.26 -11.49 -5.37
C THR A 21 4.43 -10.58 -5.77
N GLY A 22 5.59 -10.74 -5.13
CA GLY A 22 6.69 -9.78 -5.26
C GLY A 22 6.31 -8.35 -4.85
N TYR A 23 5.33 -8.20 -3.96
CA TYR A 23 4.82 -6.93 -3.40
C TYR A 23 4.02 -6.01 -4.34
N ASN A 24 4.15 -6.13 -5.66
CA ASN A 24 3.51 -5.18 -6.58
C ASN A 24 1.98 -5.14 -6.47
N MET A 25 1.34 -6.31 -6.28
CA MET A 25 -0.12 -6.36 -6.09
C MET A 25 -0.58 -5.82 -4.73
N ILE A 26 0.24 -5.96 -3.69
CA ILE A 26 -0.03 -5.40 -2.36
C ILE A 26 0.05 -3.88 -2.41
N VAL A 27 1.10 -3.33 -3.04
CA VAL A 27 1.25 -1.87 -3.22
C VAL A 27 0.05 -1.29 -4.00
N LYS A 28 -0.36 -1.95 -5.09
CA LYS A 28 -1.53 -1.54 -5.88
C LYS A 28 -2.83 -1.60 -5.07
N ALA A 29 -3.01 -2.62 -4.23
CA ALA A 29 -4.18 -2.77 -3.37
C ALA A 29 -4.25 -1.65 -2.32
N ILE A 30 -3.15 -1.36 -1.63
CA ILE A 30 -3.07 -0.27 -0.64
C ILE A 30 -3.37 1.09 -1.29
N LYS A 31 -2.79 1.36 -2.45
CA LYS A 31 -3.05 2.60 -3.20
C LYS A 31 -4.52 2.73 -3.62
N THR A 32 -5.16 1.61 -3.97
CA THR A 32 -6.60 1.58 -4.28
C THR A 32 -7.44 1.83 -3.03
N ALA A 33 -7.09 1.23 -1.90
CA ALA A 33 -7.77 1.43 -0.63
C ALA A 33 -7.66 2.88 -0.15
N SER A 34 -6.46 3.48 -0.22
CA SER A 34 -6.23 4.90 0.09
C SER A 34 -7.14 5.82 -0.74
N LYS A 35 -7.26 5.58 -2.05
CA LYS A 35 -8.17 6.37 -2.92
C LYS A 35 -9.63 6.18 -2.56
N LYS A 36 -10.06 4.94 -2.30
CA LYS A 36 -11.47 4.64 -1.98
C LYS A 36 -11.86 5.13 -0.59
N GLY A 37 -10.91 5.17 0.34
CA GLY A 37 -11.12 5.66 1.70
C GLY A 37 -10.97 7.17 1.85
N ASP A 38 -10.59 7.91 0.80
CA ASP A 38 -10.43 9.37 0.87
C ASP A 38 -11.77 10.01 1.25
N GLY A 39 -11.80 10.72 2.38
CA GLY A 39 -13.01 11.34 2.93
C GLY A 39 -13.94 10.42 3.74
N ILE A 40 -13.57 9.14 3.91
CA ILE A 40 -14.30 8.17 4.77
C ILE A 40 -13.63 8.04 6.14
N TRP A 41 -12.33 8.34 6.22
CA TRP A 41 -11.48 8.24 7.40
C TRP A 41 -10.72 9.53 7.65
#